data_AF-X1DQ59-F1
#
_entry.id   AF-X1DQ59-F1
#
_cell.length_a   1.000
_cell.length_b   1.000
_cell.length_c   1.000
_cell.angle_alpha   90.00
_cell.angle_beta   90.00
_cell.angle_gamma   90.00
#
_symmetry.space_group_name_H-M   'P 1'
#
loop_
_entity.id
_entity.type
_entity.pdbx_description
1 polymer ?
#
loop_
_entity_poly.entity_id
_entity_poly.type
_entity_poly.pdbx_seq_one_letter_code
_entity_poly.pdbx_strand_id
1 'polypeptide(L)' 'EIKLAAIHGGLECGLFKEKNKNLDMISFGPSMYDVHTSNEHISISSIERTWEYLLAVLKEIKPA' A
#
# COMPACT_ATOMS: atom_id res chain seq x y z
N GLU A 1 6.31 10.46 -9.79
CA GLU A 1 7.41 10.37 -8.81
C GLU A 1 6.95 9.51 -7.64
N ILE A 2 7.79 8.60 -7.15
CA ILE A 2 7.45 7.75 -5.99
C ILE A 2 7.75 8.57 -4.74
N LYS A 3 6.76 8.72 -3.86
CA LYS A 3 6.93 9.39 -2.58
C LYS A 3 6.90 8.36 -1.45
N LEU A 4 8.01 8.27 -0.72
CA LEU A 4 8.06 7.52 0.54
C LEU A 4 7.54 8.41 1.66
N ALA A 5 6.63 7.88 2.48
CA ALA A 5 6.07 8.61 3.61
C ALA A 5 5.78 7.65 4.76
N ALA A 6 6.05 8.10 5.98
CA ALA A 6 5.38 7.58 7.16
C ALA A 6 4.14 8.44 7.40
N ILE A 7 3.02 7.80 7.71
CA ILE A 7 1.76 8.50 8.02
C ILE A 7 1.50 8.44 9.51
N HIS A 8 0.87 9.48 10.06
CA HIS A 8 0.33 9.44 11.41
C HIS A 8 -1.05 8.75 11.39
N GLY A 9 -1.03 7.44 11.19
CA GLY A 9 -2.20 6.57 11.13
C GLY A 9 -1.82 5.13 11.46
N GLY A 10 -2.79 4.36 11.97
CA GLY A 10 -2.57 2.95 12.27
C GLY A 10 -2.50 2.12 10.98
N LEU A 11 -1.41 1.37 10.81
CA LEU A 11 -1.28 0.35 9.77
C LEU A 11 -0.94 -0.99 10.44
N GLU A 12 -1.53 -2.06 9.94
CA GLU A 12 -1.33 -3.42 10.43
C GLU A 12 0.13 -3.88 10.27
N CYS A 13 0.91 -3.24 9.39
CA CYS A 13 2.35 -3.46 9.27
C CYS A 13 3.09 -3.35 10.62
N GLY A 14 2.66 -2.44 11.51
CA GLY A 14 3.22 -2.34 12.86
C GLY A 14 2.98 -3.60 13.68
N LEU A 15 1.74 -4.09 13.69
CA LEU A 15 1.34 -5.33 14.38
C LEU A 15 2.02 -6.57 13.77
N PHE A 16 2.16 -6.63 12.45
CA PHE A 16 2.85 -7.73 11.78
C PHE A 16 4.34 -7.77 12.13
N LYS A 17 5.01 -6.61 12.22
CA LYS A 17 6.42 -6.52 12.59
C LYS A 17 6.67 -6.94 14.04
N GLU A 18 5.72 -6.68 14.93
CA GLU A 18 5.76 -7.16 16.32
C GLU A 18 5.80 -8.70 16.38
N LYS A 19 4.98 -9.37 15.56
CA LYS A 19 4.91 -10.84 15.51
C LYS A 19 6.07 -11.48 14.75
N ASN A 20 6.56 -10.84 13.69
CA ASN A 20 7.71 -11.30 12.92
C ASN A 20 8.66 -10.14 12.62
N LYS A 21 9.71 -10.03 13.45
CA LYS A 21 10.73 -8.98 13.32
C LYS A 21 11.52 -9.05 12.01
N ASN A 22 11.58 -10.22 11.37
CA ASN A 22 12.33 -10.43 10.12
C ASN A 22 11.48 -10.17 8.88
N LEU A 23 10.18 -9.90 9.02
CA LEU A 23 9.29 -9.66 7.90
C LEU A 23 9.62 -8.32 7.23
N ASP A 24 9.97 -8.36 5.94
CA ASP A 24 10.13 -7.17 5.11
C ASP A 24 8.78 -6.78 4.49
N MET A 25 8.43 -5.50 4.55
CA MET A 25 7.08 -5.02 4.22
C MET A 25 7.09 -3.62 3.65
N ILE A 26 6.21 -3.41 2.68
CA ILE A 26 5.77 -2.10 2.21
C ILE A 26 4.24 -2.03 2.25
N SER A 27 3.70 -0.84 2.42
CA SER A 27 2.26 -0.56 2.24
C SER A 27 2.11 0.47 1.14
N PHE A 28 1.25 0.18 0.16
CA PHE A 28 0.93 1.06 -0.95
C PHE A 28 -0.50 0.78 -1.43
N GLY A 29 -1.10 1.76 -2.11
CA GLY A 29 -2.49 1.65 -2.56
C GLY A 29 -2.89 2.75 -3.52
N PRO A 30 -4.14 2.70 -4.03
CA PRO A 30 -4.71 3.72 -4.89
C PRO A 30 -4.97 5.01 -4.10
N SER A 31 -5.27 6.09 -4.82
CA SER A 31 -5.67 7.36 -4.21
C SER A 31 -7.12 7.28 -3.74
N MET A 32 -7.30 7.28 -2.42
CA MET A 32 -8.59 7.30 -1.74
C MET A 32 -8.81 8.65 -1.06
N TYR A 33 -10.07 9.06 -0.97
CA TYR A 33 -10.47 10.37 -0.45
C TYR A 33 -11.63 10.20 0.52
N ASP A 34 -11.65 11.02 1.57
CA ASP A 34 -12.73 11.07 2.57
C ASP A 34 -13.10 9.71 3.18
N VAL A 35 -12.07 8.85 3.35
CA VAL A 35 -12.21 7.50 3.90
C VAL A 35 -12.88 7.55 5.27
N HIS A 36 -13.82 6.64 5.51
CA HIS A 36 -14.69 6.58 6.69
C HIS A 36 -15.78 7.65 6.77
N THR A 37 -16.17 8.23 5.64
CA THR A 37 -17.32 9.15 5.55
C THR A 37 -18.30 8.69 4.48
N SER A 38 -19.51 9.24 4.47
CA SER A 38 -20.49 8.99 3.38
C SER A 38 -20.05 9.53 2.01
N ASN A 39 -19.00 10.35 1.97
CA ASN A 39 -18.40 10.87 0.74
C ASN A 39 -17.18 10.06 0.29
N GLU A 40 -16.88 8.94 0.94
CA GLU A 40 -15.72 8.11 0.59
C GLU A 40 -15.74 7.71 -0.90
N HIS A 41 -14.65 8.00 -1.59
CA HIS A 41 -14.49 7.69 -3.00
C HIS A 41 -13.02 7.43 -3.36
N ILE A 42 -12.82 6.85 -4.53
CA ILE A 42 -11.53 6.35 -4.99
C ILE A 42 -11.30 6.73 -6.46
N SER A 43 -10.05 7.05 -6.81
CA SER A 43 -9.71 7.36 -8.20
C SER A 43 -9.55 6.08 -9.04
N ILE A 44 -10.42 5.91 -10.04
CA ILE A 44 -10.38 4.77 -10.98
C ILE A 44 -9.02 4.68 -11.68
N SER A 45 -8.51 5.81 -12.20
CA SER A 45 -7.18 5.83 -12.83
C SER A 45 -6.05 5.42 -11.88
N SER A 46 -6.19 5.69 -10.58
CA SER A 46 -5.18 5.29 -9.60
C SER A 46 -5.21 3.80 -9.30
N ILE A 47 -6.39 3.18 -9.36
CA ILE A 47 -6.54 1.72 -9.21
C ILE A 47 -5.77 1.01 -10.33
N GLU A 48 -5.92 1.46 -11.57
CA GLU A 48 -5.20 0.90 -12.72
C GLU A 48 -3.68 0.96 -12.51
N ARG A 49 -3.15 2.13 -12.14
CA ARG A 49 -1.72 2.30 -11.86
C ARG A 49 -1.23 1.42 -10.70
N THR A 50 -2.01 1.32 -9.62
CA THR A 50 -1.67 0.47 -8.47
C THR A 50 -1.63 -1.00 -8.86
N TRP A 51 -2.58 -1.44 -9.70
CA TRP A 51 -2.63 -2.81 -10.20
C TRP A 51 -1.43 -3.14 -11.10
N GLU A 52 -1.13 -2.28 -12.07
CA GLU A 52 0.03 -2.43 -12.94
C GLU A 52 1.34 -2.47 -12.14
N TYR A 53 1.46 -1.61 -11.12
CA TYR A 53 2.63 -1.59 -10.24
C TYR A 53 2.76 -2.87 -9.40
N LEU A 54 1.66 -3.38 -8.84
CA LEU A 54 1.65 -4.65 -8.12
C LEU A 54 2.16 -5.78 -9.01
N LEU A 55 1.64 -5.88 -10.24
CA LEU A 55 2.08 -6.89 -11.19
C LEU A 55 3.56 -6.73 -11.58
N ALA A 56 4.05 -5.49 -11.74
CA ALA A 56 5.45 -5.22 -12.01
C ALA A 56 6.35 -5.68 -10.85
N VAL A 57 5.99 -5.34 -9.61
CA VAL A 57 6.74 -5.78 -8.41
C VAL A 57 6.78 -7.30 -8.32
N LEU A 58 5.65 -7.98 -8.54
CA LEU A 58 5.59 -9.45 -8.47
C LEU A 58 6.39 -10.15 -9.58
N LYS A 59 6.60 -9.50 -10.74
CA LYS A 59 7.46 -10.04 -11.81
C LYS A 59 8.93 -9.92 -11.47
N GLU A 60 9.32 -8.85 -10.78
CA GLU A 60 10.71 -8.56 -10.42
C GLU A 60 11.13 -9.19 -9.09
N ILE A 61 10.18 -9.56 -8.23
CA ILE A 61 10.50 -10.17 -6.95
C ILE A 61 11.20 -11.51 -7.17
N LYS A 62 12.40 -11.66 -6.60
CA LYS A 62 13.13 -12.91 -6.68
C LYS A 62 12.42 -13.96 -5.83
N PRO A 63 12.40 -15.24 -6.26
CA PRO A 63 11.96 -16.31 -5.39
C PRO A 63 12.76 -16.27 -4.08
N ALA A 64 12.06 -16.47 -2.96
CA ALA A 64 12.66 -16.59 -1.64
C ALA A 64 13.56 -17.82 -1.54
#